data_AF-A0A7M7NC74-F1
#
_entry.id   AF-A0A7M7NC74-F1
#
_cell.length_a   1.000
_cell.length_b   1.000
_cell.length_c   1.000
_cell.angle_alpha   90.00
_cell.angle_beta   90.00
_cell.angle_gamma   90.00
#
_symmetry.space_group_name_H-M   'P 1'
#
loop_
_entity.id
_entity.type
_entity.pdbx_description
1 polymer ?
#
loop_
_entity_poly.entity_id
_entity_poly.type
_entity_poly.pdbx_seq_one_letter_code
_entity_poly.pdbx_strand_id
1 'polypeptide(L)'
;MEGVYGYGREIGDERLFYCRGGYVLRGDTNNLRCLESGKWSDPLPTCEAVVHHVSSCANVSCESWQRCEATGPNTTVCGCINPASCLTSGPTVCGTNGDYYRSECHLKAHACLQDLQLDIAENDHGCINGVPDEGLAIQPTADDSPVVFSSFSSFD
;
A
#
# COMPACT_ATOMS: atom_id res chain seq x y z
N MET A 1 5.48 -30.59 15.57
CA MET A 1 5.74 -31.01 14.19
C MET A 1 4.73 -32.09 13.87
N GLU A 2 3.92 -31.96 12.82
CA GLU A 2 3.02 -33.03 12.41
C GLU A 2 2.88 -33.06 10.90
N GLY A 3 3.32 -34.17 10.33
CA GLY A 3 3.24 -34.44 8.92
C GLY A 3 4.62 -34.56 8.31
N VAL A 4 4.93 -35.81 7.95
CA VAL A 4 6.13 -36.18 7.23
C VAL A 4 5.65 -37.07 6.09
N TYR A 5 5.75 -36.59 4.85
CA TYR A 5 5.45 -37.45 3.71
C TYR A 5 6.57 -38.49 3.52
N GLY A 6 6.18 -39.68 3.02
CA GLY A 6 7.04 -40.85 2.85
C GLY A 6 7.02 -41.85 4.02
N TYR A 7 7.47 -43.08 3.75
CA TYR A 7 7.75 -44.10 4.77
C TYR A 7 9.22 -44.58 4.73
N GLY A 8 10.00 -43.99 3.84
CA GLY A 8 11.39 -44.33 3.61
C GLY A 8 12.31 -44.11 4.83
N ARG A 9 13.26 -45.02 4.98
CA ARG A 9 14.34 -45.03 6.00
C ARG A 9 15.70 -45.32 5.34
N GLU A 10 15.76 -45.16 4.03
CA GLU A 10 16.87 -45.51 3.15
C GLU A 10 17.67 -44.24 2.78
N ILE A 11 18.84 -44.44 2.20
CA ILE A 11 19.68 -43.34 1.71
C ILE A 11 19.02 -42.76 0.46
N GLY A 12 18.98 -41.43 0.37
CA GLY A 12 18.32 -40.69 -0.71
C GLY A 12 16.86 -40.33 -0.44
N ASP A 13 16.23 -40.89 0.60
CA ASP A 13 14.85 -40.55 0.98
C ASP A 13 14.70 -39.07 1.37
N GLU A 14 13.59 -38.48 0.94
CA GLU A 14 13.26 -37.07 1.17
C GLU A 14 12.07 -36.90 2.11
N ARG A 15 12.21 -35.99 3.09
CA ARG A 15 11.25 -35.73 4.15
C ARG A 15 10.84 -34.26 4.16
N LEU A 16 9.61 -34.01 3.68
CA LEU A 16 8.94 -32.72 3.76
C LEU A 16 8.33 -32.52 5.16
N PHE A 17 8.65 -31.39 5.78
CA PHE A 17 8.15 -30.95 7.08
C PHE A 17 7.18 -29.79 6.91
N TYR A 18 6.12 -29.79 7.73
CA TYR A 18 5.24 -28.65 7.89
C TYR A 18 4.79 -28.48 9.35
N CYS A 19 4.29 -27.28 9.64
CA CYS A 19 3.75 -26.93 10.95
C CYS A 19 2.22 -26.90 10.91
N ARG A 20 1.59 -27.16 12.06
CA ARG A 20 0.15 -26.93 12.23
C ARG A 20 -0.17 -25.44 12.07
N GLY A 21 -1.41 -25.09 11.73
CA GLY A 21 -1.87 -23.70 11.67
C GLY A 21 -1.56 -22.93 12.97
N GLY A 22 -1.18 -21.66 12.83
CA GLY A 22 -0.70 -20.83 13.93
C GLY A 22 0.79 -21.00 14.27
N TYR A 23 1.54 -21.80 13.50
CA TYR A 23 2.99 -21.95 13.63
C TYR A 23 3.69 -21.77 12.28
N VAL A 24 4.87 -21.16 12.28
CA VAL A 24 5.76 -21.00 11.13
C VAL A 24 6.96 -21.92 11.26
N LEU A 25 7.35 -22.54 10.16
CA LEU A 25 8.53 -23.41 10.08
C LEU A 25 9.80 -22.56 9.99
N ARG A 26 10.80 -22.89 10.81
CA ARG A 26 12.14 -22.28 10.82
C ARG A 26 13.21 -23.32 10.58
N GLY A 27 14.16 -22.98 9.72
CA GLY A 27 15.24 -23.83 9.27
C GLY A 27 15.61 -23.43 7.85
N ASP A 28 16.76 -23.91 7.36
CA ASP A 28 17.27 -23.53 6.04
C ASP A 28 16.46 -24.17 4.89
N THR A 29 15.78 -25.29 5.17
CA THR A 29 14.92 -26.03 4.24
C THR A 29 13.73 -26.66 4.97
N ASN A 30 12.64 -26.91 4.23
CA ASN A 30 11.52 -27.74 4.67
C ASN A 30 11.58 -29.18 4.11
N ASN A 31 12.52 -29.50 3.22
CA ASN A 31 12.75 -30.83 2.67
C ASN A 31 14.15 -31.32 3.08
N LEU A 32 14.22 -32.36 3.91
CA LEU A 32 15.48 -32.99 4.32
C LEU A 32 15.72 -34.29 3.57
N ARG A 33 16.93 -34.46 3.02
CA ARG A 33 17.35 -35.72 2.37
C ARG A 33 18.22 -36.55 3.30
N CYS A 34 17.99 -37.86 3.34
CA CYS A 34 18.86 -38.82 4.02
C CYS A 34 20.16 -39.02 3.21
N LEU A 35 21.32 -38.69 3.78
CA LEU A 35 22.63 -38.83 3.13
C LEU A 35 23.24 -40.22 3.37
N GLU A 36 24.21 -40.60 2.54
CA GLU A 36 25.04 -41.82 2.71
C GLU A 36 25.73 -41.91 4.09
N SER A 37 25.95 -40.77 4.74
CA SER A 37 26.50 -40.67 6.10
C SER A 37 25.53 -41.10 7.21
N GLY A 38 24.29 -41.45 6.88
CA GLY A 38 23.22 -41.73 7.84
C GLY A 38 22.69 -40.48 8.57
N LYS A 39 22.99 -39.28 8.06
CA LYS A 39 22.51 -37.99 8.57
C LYS A 39 21.58 -37.32 7.56
N TRP A 40 20.72 -36.43 8.05
CA TRP A 40 19.97 -35.51 7.20
C TRP A 40 20.89 -34.48 6.55
N SER A 41 20.46 -33.94 5.40
CA SER A 41 21.15 -32.87 4.67
C SER A 41 21.38 -31.62 5.54
N ASP A 42 20.39 -31.28 6.37
CA ASP A 42 20.33 -30.07 7.17
C ASP A 42 19.77 -30.37 8.57
N PRO A 43 19.90 -29.45 9.56
CA PRO A 43 19.26 -29.59 10.86
C PRO A 43 17.72 -29.71 10.78
N LEU A 44 17.12 -30.41 11.74
CA LEU A 44 15.66 -30.52 11.83
C LEU A 44 15.02 -29.13 12.05
N PRO A 45 14.04 -28.73 11.21
CA PRO A 45 13.40 -27.43 11.35
C PRO A 45 12.50 -27.38 12.59
N THR A 46 12.40 -26.22 13.21
CA THR A 46 11.51 -25.96 14.36
C THR A 46 10.19 -25.33 13.89
N CYS A 47 9.13 -25.50 14.70
CA CYS A 47 7.87 -24.79 14.51
C CYS A 47 7.76 -23.71 15.60
N GLU A 48 7.87 -22.44 15.21
CA GLU A 48 7.67 -21.30 16.11
C GLU A 48 6.22 -20.85 16.07
N ALA A 49 5.65 -20.49 17.23
CA ALA A 49 4.29 -19.95 17.27
C ALA A 49 4.23 -18.58 16.58
N VAL A 50 3.19 -18.37 15.76
CA VAL A 50 2.91 -17.05 15.19
C VAL A 50 2.34 -16.17 16.30
N VAL A 51 3.20 -15.35 16.89
CA VAL A 51 2.76 -14.28 17.79
C VAL A 51 2.01 -13.24 16.96
N HIS A 52 0.69 -13.37 16.91
CA HIS A 52 -0.17 -12.28 16.48
C HIS A 52 -0.03 -11.14 17.48
N HIS A 53 0.81 -10.16 17.15
CA HIS A 53 0.77 -8.84 17.77
C HIS A 53 -0.57 -8.21 17.43
N VAL A 54 -1.57 -8.46 18.28
CA VAL A 54 -2.83 -7.70 18.29
C VAL A 54 -2.43 -6.27 18.60
N SER A 55 -2.42 -5.41 17.58
CA SER A 55 -2.22 -3.99 17.78
C SER A 55 -3.37 -3.49 18.66
N SER A 56 -3.08 -2.58 19.61
CA SER A 56 -4.15 -2.01 20.45
C SER A 56 -5.23 -1.32 19.60
N CYS A 57 -4.86 -0.90 18.38
CA CYS A 57 -5.71 -0.32 17.35
C CYS A 57 -6.56 -1.33 16.55
N ALA A 58 -6.50 -2.64 16.80
CA ALA A 58 -7.12 -3.66 15.95
C ALA A 58 -8.65 -3.51 15.79
N ASN A 59 -9.33 -2.95 16.80
CA ASN A 59 -10.77 -2.69 16.80
C ASN A 59 -11.11 -1.19 16.94
N VAL A 60 -10.16 -0.30 16.63
CA VAL A 60 -10.33 1.16 16.78
C VAL A 60 -10.61 1.80 15.44
N SER A 61 -11.85 2.24 15.25
CA SER A 61 -12.27 3.08 14.12
C SER A 61 -12.06 4.55 14.47
N CYS A 62 -11.06 5.19 13.87
CA CYS A 62 -10.88 6.64 13.96
C CYS A 62 -11.74 7.36 12.92
N GLU A 63 -11.87 8.69 13.06
CA GLU A 63 -12.55 9.53 12.06
C GLU A 63 -11.73 9.64 10.77
N SER A 64 -12.33 10.22 9.72
CA SER A 64 -11.64 10.44 8.44
C SER A 64 -10.28 11.11 8.64
N TRP A 65 -9.27 10.57 7.96
CA TRP A 65 -7.89 11.10 7.92
C TRP A 65 -7.08 11.00 9.23
N GLN A 66 -7.66 10.43 10.28
CA GLN A 66 -6.95 10.07 11.51
C GLN A 66 -6.28 8.69 11.41
N ARG A 67 -5.23 8.50 12.21
CA ARG A 67 -4.54 7.23 12.45
C ARG A 67 -4.59 6.91 13.94
N CYS A 68 -4.83 5.65 14.26
CA CYS A 68 -4.72 5.16 15.63
C CYS A 68 -3.24 4.90 16.00
N GLU A 69 -2.83 5.39 17.16
CA GLU A 69 -1.54 5.08 17.79
C GLU A 69 -1.76 4.50 19.20
N ALA A 70 -0.97 3.49 19.56
CA ALA A 70 -1.03 2.84 20.87
C ALA A 70 -0.13 3.60 21.86
N THR A 71 -0.74 4.33 22.79
CA THR A 71 -0.04 5.12 23.81
C THR A 71 0.26 4.34 25.09
N GLY A 72 -0.30 3.12 25.23
CA GLY A 72 -0.06 2.25 26.37
C GLY A 72 -0.71 0.88 26.22
N PRO A 73 -0.59 -0.01 27.22
CA PRO A 73 -1.27 -1.30 27.22
C PRO A 73 -2.79 -1.12 27.17
N ASN A 74 -3.41 -1.54 26.07
CA ASN A 74 -4.83 -1.35 25.76
C ASN A 74 -5.28 0.12 25.72
N THR A 75 -4.36 1.07 25.58
CA THR A 75 -4.66 2.51 25.45
C THR A 75 -4.29 2.98 24.05
N THR A 76 -5.25 3.58 23.36
CA THR A 76 -5.11 4.09 22.00
C THR A 76 -5.61 5.51 21.88
N VAL A 77 -4.95 6.29 21.04
CA VAL A 77 -5.40 7.64 20.66
C VAL A 77 -5.55 7.68 19.15
N CYS A 78 -6.68 8.20 18.68
CA CYS A 78 -6.85 8.63 17.30
C CYS A 78 -6.31 10.06 17.17
N GLY A 79 -5.43 10.28 16.19
CA GLY A 79 -4.87 11.60 15.90
C GLY A 79 -4.53 11.73 14.43
N CYS A 80 -4.18 12.93 13.98
CA CYS A 80 -3.79 13.13 12.60
C CYS A 80 -2.56 12.31 12.23
N ILE A 81 -2.52 11.82 10.98
CA ILE A 81 -1.35 11.14 10.44
C ILE A 81 -0.14 12.07 10.56
N ASN A 82 0.91 11.64 11.26
CA ASN A 82 2.17 12.39 11.33
C ASN A 82 2.80 12.47 9.92
N PRO A 83 3.00 13.67 9.34
CA PRO A 83 3.56 13.80 7.98
C PRO A 83 4.92 13.11 7.82
N ALA A 84 5.75 13.06 8.86
CA ALA A 84 7.05 12.36 8.83
C ALA A 84 6.93 10.83 8.76
N SER A 85 5.75 10.26 9.05
CA SER A 85 5.46 8.83 8.90
C SER A 85 4.95 8.46 7.51
N CYS A 86 4.63 9.45 6.66
CA CYS A 86 4.16 9.21 5.30
C CYS A 86 5.33 8.83 4.38
N LEU A 87 5.19 7.67 3.72
CA LEU A 87 6.08 7.31 2.62
C LEU A 87 5.87 8.26 1.43
N THR A 88 6.96 8.79 0.89
CA THR A 88 7.01 9.63 -0.33
C THR A 88 7.21 8.80 -1.60
N SER A 89 7.04 7.48 -1.54
CA SER A 89 7.18 6.55 -2.68
C SER A 89 5.88 6.32 -3.44
N GLY A 90 4.79 6.99 -3.06
CA GLY A 90 3.50 6.93 -3.75
C GLY A 90 3.37 7.99 -4.86
N PRO A 91 2.31 7.92 -5.68
CA PRO A 91 2.02 8.98 -6.64
C PRO A 91 1.69 10.30 -5.92
N THR A 92 2.17 11.40 -6.49
CA THR A 92 1.67 12.75 -6.15
C THR A 92 0.17 12.81 -6.45
N VAL A 93 -0.62 13.36 -5.54
CA VAL A 93 -2.06 13.57 -5.73
C VAL A 93 -2.37 15.06 -5.82
N CYS A 94 -3.38 15.42 -6.60
CA CYS A 94 -3.99 16.75 -6.53
C CYS A 94 -5.06 16.77 -5.45
N GLY A 95 -5.05 17.78 -4.58
CA GLY A 95 -6.15 18.04 -3.66
C GLY A 95 -7.26 18.87 -4.29
N THR A 96 -8.48 18.77 -3.76
CA THR A 96 -9.62 19.62 -4.15
C THR A 96 -9.42 21.12 -3.87
N ASN A 97 -8.35 21.51 -3.16
CA ASN A 97 -7.92 22.89 -2.99
C ASN A 97 -6.98 23.41 -4.10
N GLY A 98 -6.64 22.58 -5.11
CA GLY A 98 -5.73 22.93 -6.20
C GLY A 98 -4.24 22.74 -5.89
N ASP A 99 -3.88 22.30 -4.68
CA ASP A 99 -2.49 22.02 -4.30
C ASP A 99 -2.10 20.56 -4.61
N TYR A 100 -0.81 20.35 -4.90
CA TYR A 100 -0.23 19.01 -5.01
C TYR A 100 0.34 18.51 -3.68
N TYR A 101 0.02 17.26 -3.35
CA TYR A 101 0.52 16.57 -2.18
C TYR A 101 1.40 15.38 -2.57
N ARG A 102 2.55 15.24 -1.91
CA ARG A 102 3.59 14.23 -2.22
C ARG A 102 3.12 12.77 -2.13
N SER A 103 2.00 12.52 -1.46
CA SER A 103 1.18 11.33 -1.61
C SER A 103 -0.19 11.58 -0.97
N GLU A 104 -1.15 10.69 -1.23
CA GLU A 104 -2.45 10.65 -0.52
C GLU A 104 -2.30 10.72 1.00
N CYS A 105 -1.25 10.11 1.57
CA CYS A 105 -0.94 10.19 2.99
C CYS A 105 -0.66 11.63 3.45
N HIS A 106 0.09 12.41 2.66
CA HIS A 106 0.41 13.80 2.95
C HIS A 106 -0.82 14.71 2.81
N LEU A 107 -1.70 14.45 1.84
CA LEU A 107 -2.99 15.15 1.68
C LEU A 107 -3.84 14.96 2.94
N LYS A 108 -4.05 13.72 3.37
CA LYS A 108 -4.85 13.37 4.55
C LYS A 108 -4.24 13.91 5.85
N ALA A 109 -2.92 13.83 5.98
CA ALA A 109 -2.20 14.43 7.10
C ALA A 109 -2.42 15.95 7.18
N HIS A 110 -2.29 16.65 6.05
CA HIS A 110 -2.52 18.10 5.97
C HIS A 110 -3.98 18.46 6.26
N ALA A 111 -4.93 17.74 5.66
CA ALA A 111 -6.36 17.89 5.87
C ALA A 111 -6.73 17.86 7.36
N CYS A 112 -6.30 16.79 8.05
CA CYS A 112 -6.56 16.63 9.48
C CYS A 112 -5.85 17.70 10.33
N LEU A 113 -4.57 18.01 10.05
CA LEU A 113 -3.79 18.98 10.84
C LEU A 113 -4.27 20.43 10.68
N GLN A 114 -5.03 20.74 9.64
CA GLN A 114 -5.58 22.08 9.38
C GLN A 114 -7.11 22.16 9.57
N ASP A 115 -7.75 21.07 10.03
CA ASP A 115 -9.22 20.94 10.14
C ASP A 115 -9.95 21.26 8.82
N LEU A 116 -9.41 20.74 7.71
CA LEU A 116 -9.91 20.95 6.35
C LEU A 116 -10.61 19.70 5.81
N GLN A 117 -11.80 19.89 5.24
CA GLN A 117 -12.44 18.90 4.39
C GLN A 117 -11.79 18.93 2.99
N LEU A 118 -10.71 18.16 2.85
CA LEU A 118 -9.88 18.07 1.65
C LEU A 118 -9.85 16.62 1.15
N ASP A 119 -10.11 16.44 -0.13
CA ASP A 119 -10.16 15.15 -0.84
C ASP A 119 -9.20 15.16 -2.03
N ILE A 120 -8.96 13.99 -2.64
CA ILE A 120 -8.26 13.90 -3.93
C ILE A 120 -9.22 14.40 -5.02
N ALA A 121 -8.75 15.28 -5.91
CA ALA A 121 -9.54 15.73 -7.06
C ALA A 121 -9.53 14.70 -8.20
N GLU A 122 -10.70 14.45 -8.80
CA GLU A 122 -10.89 13.55 -9.95
C GLU A 122 -10.95 14.31 -11.30
N ASN A 123 -10.91 13.54 -12.40
CA ASN A 123 -10.66 13.99 -13.78
C ASN A 123 -11.77 14.87 -14.40
N ASP A 124 -11.84 16.13 -13.97
CA ASP A 124 -12.07 17.29 -14.85
C ASP A 124 -11.69 18.63 -14.15
N HIS A 125 -11.48 18.62 -12.82
CA HIS A 125 -11.14 19.83 -12.04
C HIS A 125 -10.03 19.68 -10.94
N GLY A 126 -9.03 18.80 -11.15
CA GLY A 126 -7.75 18.77 -10.40
C GLY A 126 -6.79 19.94 -10.71
N CYS A 127 -5.46 19.74 -10.85
CA CYS A 127 -4.50 20.87 -10.90
C CYS A 127 -3.39 20.90 -12.00
N ILE A 128 -3.16 22.11 -12.56
CA ILE A 128 -2.06 22.72 -13.40
C ILE A 128 -2.02 24.19 -12.96
N ASN A 129 -0.95 24.63 -12.28
CA ASN A 129 -0.98 25.81 -11.38
C ASN A 129 -2.13 25.79 -10.33
N GLY A 130 -3.00 24.77 -10.33
CA GLY A 130 -4.34 24.79 -9.74
C GLY A 130 -5.51 24.16 -10.56
N VAL A 131 -5.52 24.04 -11.91
CA VAL A 131 -6.63 23.50 -12.77
C VAL A 131 -6.16 22.37 -13.74
N PRO A 132 -6.76 21.17 -13.96
CA PRO A 132 -6.05 19.92 -14.32
C PRO A 132 -5.63 19.72 -15.78
N ASP A 133 -4.82 18.66 -16.02
CA ASP A 133 -4.37 18.25 -17.36
C ASP A 133 -5.19 17.11 -17.98
N GLU A 134 -6.43 17.43 -18.34
CA GLU A 134 -7.10 16.86 -19.51
C GLU A 134 -7.33 17.99 -20.56
N GLY A 135 -6.42 18.98 -20.63
CA GLY A 135 -6.73 20.28 -21.24
C GLY A 135 -5.61 21.12 -21.86
N LEU A 136 -4.31 20.85 -21.64
CA LEU A 136 -3.23 21.62 -22.28
C LEU A 136 -2.63 20.98 -23.56
N ALA A 137 -3.50 20.40 -24.37
CA ALA A 137 -3.20 20.01 -25.75
C ALA A 137 -3.45 21.16 -26.77
N ILE A 138 -3.04 22.40 -26.48
CA ILE A 138 -2.82 23.40 -27.54
C ILE A 138 -1.39 23.22 -28.07
N GLN A 139 -1.25 22.27 -29.00
CA GLN A 139 -0.08 22.22 -29.87
C GLN A 139 -0.04 23.47 -30.78
N PRO A 140 1.14 23.85 -31.33
CA PRO A 140 1.34 25.17 -31.91
C PRO A 140 0.40 25.43 -33.09
N THR A 141 -0.06 26.68 -33.23
CA THR A 141 -0.74 27.16 -34.44
C THR A 141 0.24 27.17 -35.62
N ALA A 142 0.35 26.02 -36.26
CA ALA A 142 1.11 25.77 -37.47
C ALA A 142 0.20 25.12 -38.53
N ASP A 143 -0.96 25.75 -38.78
CA ASP A 143 -1.61 25.64 -40.08
C ASP A 143 -2.07 27.03 -40.53
N ASP A 144 -2.03 27.21 -41.86
CA ASP A 144 -2.19 28.46 -42.56
C ASP A 144 -3.65 28.64 -43.02
N SER A 145 -4.04 29.90 -43.23
CA SER A 145 -5.22 30.32 -44.00
C SER A 145 -6.63 30.19 -43.36
N PRO A 146 -7.61 31.01 -43.85
CA PRO A 146 -8.65 31.54 -42.98
C PRO A 146 -10.03 30.90 -43.16
N VAL A 147 -10.72 30.61 -42.05
CA VAL A 147 -12.15 30.25 -42.05
C VAL A 147 -13.02 31.51 -42.14
N VAL A 148 -13.32 31.93 -43.36
CA VAL A 148 -14.45 32.83 -43.66
C VAL A 148 -15.76 32.10 -43.41
N PHE A 149 -16.42 32.39 -42.28
CA PHE A 149 -17.83 32.04 -42.10
C PHE A 149 -18.73 33.26 -42.37
N SER A 150 -19.60 33.12 -43.36
CA SER A 150 -20.56 34.12 -43.77
C SER A 150 -21.52 34.46 -42.63
N SER A 151 -21.63 35.75 -42.32
CA SER A 151 -22.62 36.30 -41.40
C SER A 151 -24.04 36.06 -41.90
N PHE A 152 -24.73 35.10 -41.28
CA PHE A 152 -26.19 35.06 -41.32
C PHE A 152 -26.74 36.08 -40.30
N SER A 153 -27.79 36.79 -40.72
CA SER A 153 -28.51 37.84 -39.99
C SER A 153 -29.12 37.33 -38.65
N SER A 154 -29.49 38.16 -37.67
CA SER A 154 -30.03 39.53 -37.70
C SER A 154 -29.82 40.24 -36.35
N PHE A 155 -30.16 41.54 -36.23
CA PHE A 155 -31.14 42.10 -35.26
C PHE A 155 -31.01 43.64 -35.16
N ASP A 156 -32.16 44.33 -35.35
CA ASP A 156 -32.40 45.78 -35.53
C ASP A 156 -31.64 46.48 -36.69
#